data_AF-A0A938BCE3-F1
#
_entry.id   AF-A0A938BCE3-F1
#
_cell.length_a   1.000
_cell.length_b   1.000
_cell.length_c   1.000
_cell.angle_alpha   90.00
_cell.angle_beta   90.00
_cell.angle_gamma   90.00
#
_symmetry.space_group_name_H-M   'P 1'
#
loop_
_entity.id
_entity.type
_entity.pdbx_description
1 polymer ?
#
loop_
_entity_poly.entity_id
_entity_poly.type
_entity_poly.pdbx_seq_one_letter_code
_entity_poly.pdbx_strand_id
1 'polypeptide(L)'
;MPKEHSADFINTKQEKLLNLAMTLKVSLKKLAKALNNPPYNYILHTAPFRVPIAGYWKTIDYDYHWHIEIMPRLTRIAGFEWGSGFYINPTPPEEAASFLREVEI
;
A
#
# COMPACT_ATOMS: atom_id res chain seq x y z
N MET A 1 2.07 3.28 5.68
CA MET A 1 2.46 2.27 6.69
C MET A 1 2.43 2.90 8.08
N PRO A 2 2.27 2.10 9.16
CA PRO A 2 2.50 2.56 10.52
C PRO A 2 3.90 3.15 10.71
N LYS A 3 4.04 4.10 11.64
CA LYS A 3 5.36 4.63 12.02
C LYS A 3 6.09 3.72 13.01
N GLU A 4 5.34 3.06 13.88
CA GLU A 4 5.85 2.07 14.83
C GLU A 4 5.80 0.69 14.17
N HIS A 5 6.79 -0.14 14.45
CA HIS A 5 6.86 -1.48 13.88
C HIS A 5 5.67 -2.36 14.30
N SER A 6 5.03 -3.00 13.32
CA SER A 6 4.01 -4.03 13.54
C SER A 6 3.90 -4.94 12.33
N ALA A 7 4.03 -6.25 12.53
CA ALA A 7 3.85 -7.24 11.47
C ALA A 7 2.37 -7.49 11.15
N ASP A 8 1.49 -7.33 12.14
CA ASP A 8 0.08 -7.66 12.08
C ASP A 8 -0.80 -6.42 12.14
N PHE A 9 -1.75 -6.33 11.21
CA PHE A 9 -2.74 -5.27 11.17
C PHE A 9 -3.70 -5.39 12.35
N ILE A 10 -4.08 -6.62 12.71
CA ILE A 10 -5.07 -6.89 13.77
C ILE A 10 -4.61 -6.40 15.15
N ASN A 11 -3.29 -6.28 15.36
CA ASN A 11 -2.71 -5.77 16.61
C ASN A 11 -2.73 -4.22 16.67
N THR A 12 -3.24 -3.54 15.64
CA THR A 12 -3.29 -2.08 15.60
C THR A 12 -4.33 -1.54 16.58
N LYS A 13 -3.89 -0.70 17.51
CA LYS A 13 -4.77 -0.05 18.50
C LYS A 13 -5.80 0.87 17.82
N GLN A 14 -6.99 0.98 18.42
CA GLN A 14 -8.11 1.80 17.90
C GLN A 14 -7.72 3.25 17.55
N GLU A 15 -6.93 3.90 18.40
CA GLU A 15 -6.45 5.27 18.16
C GLU A 15 -5.61 5.39 16.88
N LYS A 16 -4.81 4.36 16.57
CA LYS A 16 -4.00 4.30 15.35
C LYS A 16 -4.87 4.01 14.12
N LEU A 17 -5.97 3.27 14.27
CA LEU A 17 -6.95 3.04 13.20
C LEU A 17 -7.67 4.33 12.78
N LEU A 18 -7.96 5.25 13.71
CA LEU A 18 -8.49 6.58 13.36
C LEU A 18 -7.48 7.39 12.53
N ASN A 19 -6.22 7.39 12.92
CA ASN A 19 -5.14 8.04 12.16
C ASN A 19 -4.97 7.42 10.77
N LEU A 20 -5.08 6.09 10.67
CA LEU A 20 -5.08 5.37 9.40
C LEU A 20 -6.25 5.80 8.52
N ALA A 21 -7.47 5.86 9.06
CA ALA A 21 -8.66 6.26 8.32
C ALA A 21 -8.53 7.69 7.76
N MET A 22 -8.00 8.63 8.55
CA MET A 22 -7.71 9.99 8.10
C MET A 22 -6.66 10.01 6.99
N THR A 23 -5.55 9.29 7.17
CA THR A 23 -4.45 9.21 6.19
C THR A 23 -4.93 8.60 4.88
N LEU A 24 -5.71 7.51 4.95
CA LEU A 24 -6.26 6.84 3.78
C LEU A 24 -7.24 7.75 3.03
N LYS A 25 -8.15 8.43 3.76
CA LYS A 25 -9.08 9.40 3.16
C LYS A 25 -8.36 10.54 2.43
N VAL A 26 -7.33 11.12 3.04
CA VAL A 26 -6.50 12.17 2.42
C VAL A 26 -5.80 11.64 1.17
N SER A 27 -5.19 10.46 1.27
CA SER A 27 -4.47 9.85 0.14
C SER A 27 -5.39 9.57 -1.04
N LEU A 28 -6.56 8.97 -0.79
CA LEU A 28 -7.53 8.66 -1.83
C LEU A 28 -8.15 9.92 -2.47
N LYS A 29 -8.44 10.96 -1.66
CA LYS A 29 -8.92 12.25 -2.20
C LYS A 29 -7.88 12.92 -3.09
N LYS A 30 -6.62 12.96 -2.66
CA LYS A 30 -5.52 13.50 -3.46
C LYS A 30 -5.37 12.72 -4.76
N LEU A 31 -5.36 11.39 -4.71
CA LEU A 31 -5.31 10.54 -5.93
C LEU A 31 -6.49 10.80 -6.86
N ALA A 32 -7.71 10.91 -6.32
CA ALA A 32 -8.90 11.20 -7.11
C ALA A 32 -8.79 12.56 -7.82
N LYS A 33 -8.33 13.61 -7.13
CA LYS A 33 -8.13 14.93 -7.76
C LYS A 33 -6.98 14.93 -8.77
N ALA A 34 -5.86 14.32 -8.40
CA ALA A 34 -4.61 14.30 -9.18
C ALA A 34 -4.74 13.53 -10.51
N LEU A 35 -5.50 12.44 -10.51
CA LEU A 35 -5.55 11.47 -11.60
C LEU A 35 -6.92 11.42 -12.31
N ASN A 36 -7.75 12.45 -12.12
CA ASN A 36 -9.10 12.54 -12.69
C ASN A 36 -10.02 11.36 -12.31
N ASN A 37 -10.05 11.05 -11.02
CA ASN A 37 -10.91 10.05 -10.37
C ASN A 37 -10.86 8.65 -11.03
N PRO A 38 -9.68 8.02 -11.12
CA PRO A 38 -9.55 6.71 -11.76
C PRO A 38 -10.12 5.62 -10.85
N PRO A 39 -10.54 4.46 -11.40
CA PRO A 39 -10.76 3.27 -10.60
C PRO A 39 -9.44 2.84 -9.95
N TYR A 40 -9.51 2.35 -8.71
CA TYR A 40 -8.34 1.88 -7.97
C TYR A 40 -8.67 0.61 -7.20
N ASN A 41 -7.64 -0.17 -6.88
CA ASN A 41 -7.69 -1.17 -5.81
C ASN A 41 -6.84 -0.66 -4.64
N TYR A 42 -7.15 -1.08 -3.42
CA TYR A 42 -6.17 -1.06 -2.34
C TYR A 42 -6.05 -2.46 -1.74
N ILE A 43 -4.86 -2.80 -1.28
CA ILE A 43 -4.52 -4.11 -0.74
C ILE A 43 -3.93 -3.92 0.65
N LEU A 44 -4.44 -4.68 1.62
CA LEU A 44 -3.84 -4.78 2.95
C LEU A 44 -2.81 -5.91 2.93
N HIS A 45 -1.55 -5.56 3.11
CA HIS A 45 -0.45 -6.49 3.31
C HIS A 45 -0.23 -6.63 4.80
N THR A 46 -0.54 -7.80 5.37
CA THR A 46 -0.35 -8.12 6.78
C THR A 46 0.28 -9.49 6.95
N ALA A 47 0.84 -9.80 8.12
CA ALA A 47 1.47 -11.08 8.37
C ALA A 47 0.47 -12.24 8.13
N PRO A 48 0.98 -13.39 7.65
CA PRO A 48 0.15 -14.55 7.37
C PRO A 48 -0.40 -15.14 8.67
N PHE A 49 -1.42 -15.99 8.52
CA PHE A 49 -1.88 -16.80 9.63
C PHE A 49 -0.76 -17.75 10.10
N ARG A 50 -0.39 -17.64 11.38
CA ARG A 50 0.75 -18.36 11.97
C ARG A 50 0.34 -19.76 12.37
N VAL A 51 0.42 -20.70 11.42
CA VAL A 51 0.31 -22.13 11.74
C VAL A 51 1.60 -22.57 12.46
N PRO A 52 1.51 -23.28 13.60
CA PRO A 52 2.69 -23.74 14.34
C PRO A 52 3.38 -24.89 13.59
N ILE A 53 4.12 -24.54 12.53
CA ILE A 53 4.98 -25.45 11.77
C ILE A 53 6.41 -25.21 12.25
N ALA A 54 7.07 -26.26 12.72
CA ALA A 54 8.44 -26.17 13.20
C ALA A 54 9.36 -25.54 12.13
N GLY A 55 10.07 -24.46 12.51
CA GLY A 55 11.00 -23.79 11.61
C GLY A 55 10.44 -22.59 10.84
N TYR A 56 9.12 -22.42 10.74
CA TYR A 56 8.49 -21.35 9.97
C TYR A 56 8.24 -20.08 10.81
N TRP A 57 8.27 -18.91 10.17
CA TRP A 57 7.84 -17.61 10.71
C TRP A 57 8.51 -17.14 12.01
N LYS A 58 9.68 -17.70 12.37
CA LYS A 58 10.37 -17.39 13.64
C LYS A 58 10.68 -15.91 13.87
N THR A 59 10.93 -15.17 12.80
CA THR A 59 11.33 -13.77 12.85
C THR A 59 10.28 -12.81 12.28
N ILE A 60 9.08 -13.31 11.93
CA ILE A 60 8.10 -12.49 11.19
C ILE A 60 7.63 -11.27 11.98
N ASP A 61 7.59 -11.38 13.31
CA ASP A 61 7.29 -10.27 14.22
C ASP A 61 8.28 -9.13 14.14
N TYR A 62 9.50 -9.38 13.67
CA TYR A 62 10.60 -8.42 13.63
C TYR A 62 10.89 -7.96 12.20
N ASP A 63 10.74 -8.84 11.22
CA ASP A 63 11.18 -8.58 9.85
C ASP A 63 10.06 -8.05 8.94
N TYR A 64 8.80 -8.36 9.26
CA TYR A 64 7.66 -7.96 8.43
C TYR A 64 6.93 -6.75 9.01
N HIS A 65 6.49 -5.84 8.14
CA HIS A 65 5.81 -4.61 8.52
C HIS A 65 4.55 -4.43 7.66
N TRP A 66 3.38 -4.48 8.30
CA TRP A 66 2.13 -4.39 7.57
C TRP A 66 1.94 -3.02 6.93
N HIS A 67 1.36 -2.98 5.74
CA HIS A 67 1.07 -1.72 5.05
C HIS A 67 -0.15 -1.86 4.14
N ILE A 68 -0.63 -0.72 3.66
CA ILE A 68 -1.65 -0.67 2.61
C ILE A 68 -0.97 -0.17 1.35
N GLU A 69 -1.18 -0.89 0.26
CA GLU A 69 -0.81 -0.48 -1.09
C GLU A 69 -2.06 0.03 -1.82
N ILE A 70 -1.94 1.15 -2.53
CA ILE A 70 -3.03 1.72 -3.33
C ILE A 70 -2.57 1.72 -4.79
N MET A 71 -3.35 1.06 -5.66
CA MET A 71 -3.02 0.88 -7.07
C MET A 71 -4.11 1.50 -7.96
N PRO A 72 -3.95 2.78 -8.36
CA PRO A 72 -4.78 3.39 -9.40
C PRO A 72 -4.60 2.66 -10.73
N ARG A 73 -5.70 2.37 -11.44
CA ARG A 73 -5.66 1.73 -12.75
C ARG A 73 -5.56 2.80 -13.84
N LEU A 74 -4.32 3.11 -14.24
CA LEU A 74 -4.03 4.17 -15.23
C LEU A 74 -3.81 3.62 -16.65
N THR A 75 -3.29 2.40 -16.76
CA THR A 75 -2.97 1.76 -18.04
C THR A 75 -3.48 0.31 -18.05
N ARG A 76 -3.56 -0.28 -19.24
CA ARG A 76 -3.81 -1.72 -19.39
C ARG A 76 -2.48 -2.45 -19.40
N ILE A 77 -2.44 -3.59 -18.72
CA ILE A 77 -1.30 -4.51 -18.74
C ILE A 77 -1.12 -5.03 -20.18
N ALA A 78 0.08 -4.91 -20.74
CA ALA A 78 0.38 -5.38 -22.09
C ALA A 78 1.02 -6.77 -22.09
N GLY A 79 1.42 -7.26 -23.28
CA GLY A 79 1.96 -8.61 -23.44
C GLY A 79 3.29 -8.86 -22.72
N PHE A 80 4.10 -7.81 -22.51
CA PHE A 80 5.37 -7.93 -21.79
C PHE A 80 5.13 -8.22 -20.31
N GLU A 81 4.29 -7.43 -19.64
CA GLU A 81 4.04 -7.58 -18.22
C GLU A 81 3.34 -8.92 -17.92
N TRP A 82 2.41 -9.34 -18.79
CA TRP A 82 1.80 -10.68 -18.71
C TRP A 82 2.80 -11.81 -18.91
N GLY A 83 3.70 -11.69 -19.90
CA GLY A 83 4.65 -12.74 -20.24
C GLY A 83 5.83 -12.87 -19.27
N SER A 84 6.23 -11.77 -18.62
CA SER A 84 7.43 -11.72 -17.78
C SER A 84 7.14 -11.62 -16.29
N GLY A 85 5.97 -11.12 -15.88
CA GLY A 85 5.66 -10.78 -14.49
C GLY A 85 6.35 -9.49 -14.00
N PHE A 86 7.10 -8.80 -14.85
CA PHE A 86 7.68 -7.49 -14.54
C PHE A 86 6.77 -6.36 -14.99
N TYR A 87 6.75 -5.27 -14.21
CA TYR A 87 5.98 -4.07 -14.52
C TYR A 87 6.90 -2.95 -14.96
N ILE A 88 6.47 -2.18 -15.96
CA ILE A 88 7.14 -0.95 -16.38
C ILE A 88 6.43 0.22 -15.69
N ASN A 89 7.14 0.92 -14.80
CA ASN A 89 6.65 2.16 -14.21
C ASN A 89 7.22 3.36 -15.00
N PRO A 90 6.40 4.07 -15.79
CA PRO A 90 6.88 5.21 -16.58
C PRO A 90 7.13 6.47 -15.73
N THR A 91 6.63 6.52 -14.49
CA THR A 91 6.73 7.69 -13.62
C THR A 91 7.61 7.37 -12.41
N PRO A 92 8.77 8.03 -12.26
CA PRO A 92 9.61 7.88 -11.07
C PRO A 92 8.84 8.19 -9.77
N PRO A 93 9.09 7.46 -8.68
CA PRO A 93 8.40 7.69 -7.41
C PRO A 93 8.65 9.10 -6.83
N GLU A 94 9.79 9.72 -7.14
CA GLU A 94 10.14 11.07 -6.72
C GLU A 94 9.19 12.11 -7.33
N GLU A 95 8.91 11.99 -8.63
CA GLU A 95 7.98 12.85 -9.36
C GLU A 95 6.54 12.61 -8.88
N ALA A 96 6.13 11.34 -8.76
CA ALA A 96 4.81 10.98 -8.26
C ALA A 96 4.56 11.52 -6.84
N ALA A 97 5.55 11.44 -5.95
CA ALA A 97 5.46 11.97 -4.60
C ALA A 97 5.38 13.51 -4.57
N SER A 98 6.15 14.22 -5.41
CA SER A 98 6.04 15.69 -5.50
C SER A 98 4.66 16.11 -6.00
N PHE A 99 4.22 15.51 -7.11
CA PHE A 99 2.92 15.80 -7.70
C PHE A 99 1.78 15.60 -6.70
N LEU A 100 1.75 14.47 -5.97
CA LEU A 100 0.70 14.21 -4.99
C LEU A 100 0.75 15.13 -3.77
N ARG A 101 1.93 15.63 -3.37
CA ARG A 101 2.06 16.60 -2.27
C ARG A 101 1.43 17.94 -2.62
N GLU A 102 1.63 18.42 -3.85
CA GLU A 102 1.15 19.71 -4.37
C GLU A 102 -0.38 19.77 -4.57
N VAL A 103 -1.05 18.62 -4.63
CA VAL A 103 -2.50 18.55 -4.80
C VAL A 103 -3.25 18.98 -3.53
N GLU A 104 -3.95 20.11 -3.58
CA GLU A 104 -4.78 20.63 -2.48
C GLU A 104 -6.17 19.95 -2.43
N ILE A 105 -6.65 19.56 -1.25
CA ILE A 105 -7.93 18.84 -1.04
C ILE A 105 -8.74 19.38 0.14
#